data_AF-A0A1V5KCC4-F1
#
_entry.id   AF-A0A1V5KCC4-F1
#
_cell.length_a   1.000
_cell.length_b   1.000
_cell.length_c   1.000
_cell.angle_alpha   90.00
_cell.angle_beta   90.00
_cell.angle_gamma   90.00
#
_symmetry.space_group_name_H-M   'P 1'
#
loop_
_entity.id
_entity.type
_entity.pdbx_description
1 polymer ?
#
loop_
_entity_poly.entity_id
_entity_poly.type
_entity_poly.pdbx_seq_one_letter_code
_entity_poly.pdbx_strand_id
1 'polypeptide(L)'
;MITGLSQLLGPNWSSKLNLLSYYGTVDPERILPGVLLHSVPVGVRGLILVALMAAAMSTFNALTNGATGFLTRDLYQGYIRPQASNKELIYTTYFFGILINVLGFLMAYSTKSINDIWGWITMGLVGGITMPTVLRLYWWRFNAGGFAVGTLIGLVAALVQRFLAPGMPEWHQLVYTIVIGTAGCVIGTYLTPPTDRQVLEHFYRTTRPFGLWKPLFSILPVNEQQAMRYEHRYDLIALPIGLCWQFTLLMLPMQLVIHEFQAAAVTGAVFLLCSMGMYFFWYKKLPPATAG
;
A
#
# COMPACT_ATOMS: atom_id res chain seq x y z
N MET A 1 0.43 -44.84 -13.16
CA MET A 1 0.38 -43.52 -12.48
C MET A 1 1.77 -42.98 -12.19
N ILE A 2 2.61 -43.70 -11.42
CA ILE A 2 4.00 -43.30 -11.09
C ILE A 2 4.87 -43.14 -12.34
N THR A 3 4.79 -44.07 -13.29
CA THR A 3 5.53 -44.03 -14.57
C THR A 3 5.12 -42.86 -15.49
N GLY A 4 3.88 -42.38 -15.38
CA GLY A 4 3.40 -41.22 -16.14
C GLY A 4 3.88 -39.90 -15.56
N LEU A 5 3.96 -39.81 -14.22
CA LEU A 5 4.51 -38.64 -13.52
C LEU A 5 6.03 -38.50 -13.73
N SER A 6 6.78 -39.61 -13.78
CA SER A 6 8.21 -39.56 -14.10
C SER A 6 8.50 -39.11 -15.53
N GLN A 7 7.58 -39.38 -16.47
CA GLN A 7 7.69 -38.95 -17.87
C GLN A 7 7.37 -37.45 -18.05
N LEU A 8 6.40 -36.92 -17.28
CA LEU A 8 5.99 -35.51 -17.33
C LEU A 8 6.89 -34.56 -16.54
N LEU A 9 7.38 -34.97 -15.37
CA LEU A 9 8.12 -34.11 -14.42
C LEU A 9 9.62 -34.43 -14.36
N GLY A 10 10.07 -35.51 -15.02
CA GLY A 10 11.46 -35.95 -15.07
C GLY A 10 11.90 -36.81 -13.86
N PRO A 11 13.20 -37.13 -13.75
CA PRO A 11 13.71 -38.09 -12.75
C PRO A 11 13.49 -37.67 -11.29
N ASN A 12 13.39 -36.36 -11.01
CA ASN A 12 13.09 -35.80 -9.68
C ASN A 12 11.61 -35.43 -9.50
N TRP A 13 10.69 -36.21 -10.07
CA TRP A 13 9.24 -35.93 -10.02
C TRP A 13 8.67 -35.86 -8.59
N SER A 14 9.23 -36.60 -7.64
CA SER A 14 8.76 -36.64 -6.25
C SER A 14 8.96 -35.33 -5.50
N SER A 15 10.08 -34.63 -5.73
CA SER A 15 10.32 -33.30 -5.12
C SER A 15 9.52 -32.19 -5.80
N LYS A 16 9.24 -32.36 -7.10
CA LYS A 16 8.42 -31.41 -7.88
C LYS A 16 6.93 -31.50 -7.54
N LEU A 17 6.44 -32.63 -7.04
CA LEU A 17 5.06 -32.77 -6.57
C LEU A 17 4.70 -31.79 -5.45
N ASN A 18 5.66 -31.47 -4.57
CA ASN A 18 5.45 -30.50 -3.49
C ASN A 18 5.30 -29.06 -3.99
N LEU A 19 5.73 -28.78 -5.22
CA LEU A 19 5.64 -27.47 -5.87
C LEU A 19 4.34 -27.30 -6.66
N LEU A 20 3.55 -28.36 -6.84
CA LEU A 20 2.31 -28.32 -7.59
C LEU A 20 1.12 -27.96 -6.69
N SER A 21 0.28 -27.06 -7.19
CA SER A 21 -1.01 -26.68 -6.63
C SER A 21 -2.03 -27.80 -6.88
N TYR A 22 -3.19 -27.71 -6.22
CA TYR A 22 -4.33 -28.61 -6.47
C TYR A 22 -4.76 -28.64 -7.95
N TYR A 23 -4.47 -27.59 -8.71
CA TYR A 23 -4.79 -27.45 -10.13
C TYR A 23 -3.68 -27.95 -11.08
N GLY A 24 -2.60 -28.52 -10.55
CA GLY A 24 -1.48 -29.02 -11.37
C GLY A 24 -0.56 -27.93 -11.94
N THR A 25 -0.67 -26.70 -11.44
CA THR A 25 0.23 -25.57 -11.74
C THR A 25 1.24 -25.37 -10.61
N VAL A 26 2.33 -24.64 -10.82
CA VAL A 26 3.27 -24.33 -9.72
C VAL A 26 2.58 -23.42 -8.70
N ASP A 27 2.52 -23.83 -7.43
CA ASP A 27 2.01 -23.02 -6.31
C ASP A 27 3.10 -22.06 -5.83
N PRO A 28 2.97 -20.73 -6.07
CA PRO A 28 3.98 -19.76 -5.67
C PRO A 28 4.27 -19.76 -4.16
N GLU A 29 3.25 -20.08 -3.34
CA GLU A 29 3.36 -20.09 -1.87
C GLU A 29 4.29 -21.22 -1.38
N ARG A 30 4.49 -22.27 -2.18
CA ARG A 30 5.32 -23.44 -1.83
C ARG A 30 6.74 -23.39 -2.36
N ILE A 31 7.05 -22.46 -3.28
CA ILE A 31 8.37 -22.34 -3.89
C ILE A 31 9.42 -22.04 -2.83
N LEU A 32 9.20 -21.01 -2.00
CA LEU A 32 10.16 -20.59 -0.98
C LEU A 32 10.43 -21.70 0.06
N PRO A 33 9.41 -22.34 0.68
CA PRO A 33 9.63 -23.50 1.54
C PRO A 33 10.38 -24.65 0.84
N GLY A 34 10.04 -24.94 -0.42
CA GLY A 34 10.70 -25.98 -1.21
C GLY A 34 12.20 -25.72 -1.40
N VAL A 35 12.57 -24.49 -1.76
CA VAL A 35 13.98 -24.09 -1.92
C VAL A 35 14.74 -24.18 -0.59
N LEU A 36 14.13 -23.75 0.52
CA LEU A 36 14.76 -23.85 1.85
C LEU A 36 15.03 -25.31 2.25
N LEU A 37 14.10 -26.21 1.93
CA LEU A 37 14.22 -27.64 2.27
C LEU A 37 15.24 -28.39 1.41
N HIS A 38 15.40 -28.02 0.14
CA HIS A 38 16.21 -28.78 -0.81
C HIS A 38 17.56 -28.14 -1.16
N SER A 39 17.71 -26.82 -1.04
CA SER A 39 18.89 -26.09 -1.51
C SER A 39 19.72 -25.46 -0.39
N VAL A 40 19.21 -25.37 0.84
CA VAL A 40 19.89 -24.67 1.94
C VAL A 40 20.40 -25.65 3.01
N PRO A 41 21.67 -25.55 3.44
CA PRO A 41 22.24 -26.36 4.54
C PRO A 41 21.49 -26.18 5.86
N VAL A 42 21.46 -27.23 6.70
CA VAL A 42 20.64 -27.29 7.92
C VAL A 42 20.86 -26.11 8.88
N GLY A 43 22.11 -25.69 9.11
CA GLY A 43 22.42 -24.55 9.99
C GLY A 43 21.88 -23.21 9.48
N VAL A 44 22.11 -22.92 8.19
CA VAL A 44 21.66 -21.67 7.54
C VAL A 44 20.14 -21.67 7.39
N ARG A 45 19.53 -22.83 7.14
CA ARG A 45 18.08 -22.99 7.06
C ARG A 45 17.39 -22.55 8.34
N GLY A 46 17.91 -22.97 9.50
CA GLY A 46 17.40 -22.54 10.80
C GLY A 46 17.48 -21.03 10.98
N LEU A 47 18.61 -20.42 10.61
CA LEU A 47 18.80 -18.97 10.69
C LEU A 47 17.83 -18.21 9.80
N ILE A 48 17.60 -18.66 8.56
CA ILE A 48 16.63 -18.05 7.64
C ILE A 48 15.21 -18.16 8.19
N LEU A 49 14.81 -19.32 8.75
CA LEU A 49 13.49 -19.48 9.33
C LEU A 49 13.27 -18.52 10.51
N VAL A 50 14.26 -18.38 11.40
CA VAL A 50 14.20 -17.41 12.51
C VAL A 50 14.10 -15.97 11.99
N ALA A 51 14.89 -15.61 10.96
CA ALA A 51 14.84 -14.29 10.37
C ALA A 51 13.47 -13.98 9.72
N LEU A 52 12.88 -14.94 9.01
CA LEU A 52 11.53 -14.82 8.43
C LEU A 52 10.47 -14.68 9.51
N MET A 53 10.56 -15.46 10.60
CA MET A 53 9.66 -15.31 11.74
C MET A 53 9.81 -13.95 12.41
N ALA A 54 11.03 -13.46 12.59
CA ALA A 54 11.30 -12.14 13.17
C ALA A 54 10.71 -11.01 12.29
N ALA A 55 10.87 -11.10 10.97
CA ALA A 55 10.30 -10.14 10.02
C ALA A 55 8.75 -10.19 9.99
N ALA A 56 8.16 -11.39 10.08
CA ALA A 56 6.71 -11.54 10.19
C ALA A 56 6.18 -10.96 11.51
N MET A 57 6.86 -11.23 12.63
CA MET A 57 6.49 -10.70 13.95
C MET A 57 6.61 -9.18 14.03
N SER A 58 7.61 -8.56 13.40
CA SER A 58 7.74 -7.09 13.40
C SER A 58 6.55 -6.43 12.69
N THR A 59 6.14 -6.98 11.54
CA THR A 59 4.98 -6.50 10.78
C THR A 59 3.68 -6.74 11.55
N PHE A 60 3.51 -7.95 12.10
CA PHE A 60 2.34 -8.30 12.91
C PHE A 60 2.19 -7.41 14.14
N ASN A 61 3.28 -7.12 14.85
CA ASN A 61 3.28 -6.22 16.01
C ASN A 61 2.87 -4.80 15.59
N ALA A 62 3.44 -4.27 14.50
CA ALA A 62 3.11 -2.93 14.03
C ALA A 62 1.62 -2.79 13.65
N LEU A 63 1.07 -3.76 12.91
CA LEU A 63 -0.34 -3.76 12.52
C LEU A 63 -1.29 -3.90 13.71
N THR A 64 -0.98 -4.82 14.63
CA THR A 64 -1.79 -5.05 15.84
C THR A 64 -1.75 -3.83 16.76
N ASN A 65 -0.57 -3.24 16.96
CA ASN A 65 -0.42 -2.02 17.77
C ASN A 65 -1.17 -0.84 17.15
N GLY A 66 -1.04 -0.63 15.84
CA GLY A 66 -1.77 0.42 15.12
C GLY A 66 -3.29 0.25 15.21
N ALA A 67 -3.79 -0.97 14.97
CA ALA A 67 -5.23 -1.26 15.01
C ALA A 67 -5.82 -1.12 16.42
N THR A 68 -5.13 -1.62 17.45
CA THR A 68 -5.56 -1.46 18.85
C THR A 68 -5.48 -0.02 19.33
N GLY A 69 -4.48 0.73 18.90
CA GLY A 69 -4.36 2.16 19.14
C GLY A 69 -5.54 2.95 18.55
N PHE A 70 -5.88 2.66 17.29
CA PHE A 70 -7.05 3.24 16.62
C PHE A 70 -8.36 2.91 17.35
N LEU A 71 -8.60 1.63 17.66
CA LEU A 71 -9.82 1.21 18.36
C LEU A 71 -9.93 1.81 19.78
N THR A 72 -8.79 1.98 20.46
CA THR A 72 -8.78 2.49 21.83
C THR A 72 -8.88 4.02 21.88
N ARG A 73 -8.07 4.74 21.10
CA ARG A 73 -8.02 6.21 21.19
C ARG A 73 -9.07 6.87 20.31
N ASP A 74 -9.20 6.43 19.07
CA ASP A 74 -10.05 7.13 18.10
C ASP A 74 -11.51 6.69 18.25
N LEU A 75 -11.75 5.39 18.46
CA LEU A 75 -13.11 4.87 18.63
C LEU A 75 -13.58 4.89 20.10
N TYR A 76 -12.89 4.19 20.99
CA TYR A 76 -13.34 4.06 22.38
C TYR A 76 -13.24 5.37 23.15
N GLN A 77 -12.06 5.99 23.23
CA GLN A 77 -11.92 7.28 23.91
C GLN A 77 -12.61 8.39 23.12
N GLY A 78 -12.45 8.45 21.80
CA GLY A 78 -13.01 9.51 20.97
C GLY A 78 -14.54 9.60 20.99
N TYR A 79 -15.26 8.46 20.95
CA TYR A 79 -16.72 8.46 20.79
C TYR A 79 -17.48 7.76 21.92
N ILE A 80 -16.93 6.72 22.54
CA ILE A 80 -17.67 5.89 23.52
C ILE A 80 -17.51 6.43 24.94
N ARG A 81 -16.26 6.68 25.37
CA ARG A 81 -15.94 7.16 26.71
C ARG A 81 -14.80 8.20 26.70
N PRO A 82 -15.12 9.48 26.42
CA PRO A 82 -14.14 10.58 26.38
C PRO A 82 -13.34 10.78 27.66
N GLN A 83 -13.94 10.47 28.82
CA GLN A 83 -13.34 10.63 30.14
C GLN A 83 -12.74 9.31 30.68
N ALA A 84 -12.35 8.39 29.80
CA ALA A 84 -11.71 7.14 30.20
C ALA A 84 -10.36 7.40 30.90
N SER A 85 -10.13 6.69 32.00
CA SER A 85 -8.86 6.79 32.74
C SER A 85 -7.71 6.07 32.01
N ASN A 86 -6.46 6.44 32.28
CA ASN A 86 -5.30 5.76 31.67
C ASN A 86 -5.29 4.24 31.93
N LYS A 87 -5.68 3.81 33.13
CA LYS A 87 -5.76 2.38 33.47
C LYS A 87 -6.78 1.67 32.60
N GLU A 88 -7.95 2.29 32.42
CA GLU A 88 -9.00 1.76 31.57
C GLU A 88 -8.56 1.66 30.12
N LEU A 89 -7.92 2.70 29.56
CA LEU A 89 -7.41 2.67 28.19
C LEU A 89 -6.41 1.53 27.96
N ILE A 90 -5.56 1.22 28.96
CA ILE A 90 -4.63 0.09 28.88
C ILE A 90 -5.40 -1.24 28.80
N TYR A 91 -6.41 -1.46 29.66
CA TYR A 91 -7.22 -2.67 29.61
C TYR A 91 -8.03 -2.78 28.30
N THR A 92 -8.58 -1.67 27.82
CA THR A 92 -9.28 -1.60 26.54
C THR A 92 -8.34 -1.94 25.37
N THR A 93 -7.09 -1.48 25.42
CA THR A 93 -6.07 -1.84 24.42
C THR A 93 -5.81 -3.35 24.41
N TYR A 94 -5.64 -3.97 25.59
CA TYR A 94 -5.47 -5.42 25.68
C TYR A 94 -6.69 -6.19 25.20
N PHE A 95 -7.89 -5.73 25.53
CA PHE A 95 -9.14 -6.33 25.07
C PHE A 95 -9.23 -6.31 23.54
N PHE A 96 -9.03 -5.15 22.91
CA PHE A 96 -9.04 -5.05 21.45
C PHE A 96 -7.91 -5.84 20.80
N GLY A 97 -6.74 -5.92 21.45
CA GLY A 97 -5.62 -6.73 20.97
C GLY A 97 -5.96 -8.21 20.93
N ILE A 98 -6.53 -8.74 22.01
CA ILE A 98 -7.01 -10.13 22.05
C ILE A 98 -8.11 -10.33 21.01
N LEU A 99 -9.08 -9.41 20.92
CA LEU A 99 -10.19 -9.51 19.98
C LEU A 99 -9.71 -9.58 18.52
N ILE A 100 -8.85 -8.65 18.09
CA ILE A 100 -8.30 -8.62 16.73
C ILE A 100 -7.51 -9.90 16.45
N ASN A 101 -6.69 -10.38 17.40
CA ASN A 101 -5.91 -11.59 17.24
C ASN A 101 -6.79 -12.84 17.07
N VAL A 102 -7.86 -12.96 17.87
CA VAL A 102 -8.81 -14.07 17.76
C VAL A 102 -9.56 -14.02 16.43
N LEU A 103 -10.05 -12.84 16.01
CA LEU A 103 -10.73 -12.69 14.72
C LEU A 103 -9.80 -12.98 13.54
N GLY A 104 -8.55 -12.49 13.61
CA GLY A 104 -7.52 -12.77 12.62
C GLY A 104 -7.19 -14.25 12.52
N PHE A 105 -7.07 -14.95 13.66
CA PHE A 105 -6.86 -16.39 13.71
C PHE A 105 -8.02 -17.17 13.08
N LEU A 106 -9.26 -16.80 13.40
CA LEU A 106 -10.45 -17.43 12.82
C LEU A 106 -10.55 -17.21 11.30
N MET A 107 -10.24 -15.99 10.84
CA MET A 107 -10.18 -15.70 9.40
C MET A 107 -9.07 -16.50 8.70
N ALA A 108 -7.87 -16.55 9.30
CA ALA A 108 -6.75 -17.32 8.76
C ALA A 108 -7.09 -18.81 8.65
N TYR A 109 -7.77 -19.38 9.64
CA TYR A 109 -8.20 -20.78 9.62
C TYR A 109 -9.21 -21.08 8.49
N SER A 110 -10.09 -20.12 8.16
CA SER A 110 -11.09 -20.28 7.09
C SER A 110 -10.53 -20.01 5.69
N THR A 111 -9.32 -19.49 5.57
CA THR A 111 -8.75 -19.02 4.30
C THR A 111 -8.08 -20.15 3.53
N LYS A 112 -8.47 -20.34 2.26
CA LYS A 112 -7.91 -21.39 1.39
C LYS A 112 -6.67 -20.97 0.60
N SER A 113 -6.52 -19.67 0.32
CA SER A 113 -5.36 -19.09 -0.38
C SER A 113 -5.07 -17.72 0.23
N ILE A 114 -3.82 -17.51 0.62
CA ILE A 114 -3.38 -16.23 1.19
C ILE A 114 -3.30 -15.21 0.05
N ASN A 115 -2.80 -15.61 -1.12
CA ASN A 115 -2.69 -14.72 -2.27
C ASN A 115 -4.05 -14.14 -2.70
N ASP A 116 -5.12 -14.94 -2.76
CA ASP A 116 -6.45 -14.45 -3.15
C ASP A 116 -7.00 -13.39 -2.17
N ILE A 117 -6.91 -13.64 -0.85
CA ILE A 117 -7.39 -12.68 0.14
C ILE A 117 -6.51 -11.44 0.16
N TRP A 118 -5.19 -11.59 0.07
CA TRP A 118 -4.26 -10.48 0.00
C TRP A 118 -4.52 -9.60 -1.22
N GLY A 119 -4.68 -10.21 -2.40
CA GLY A 119 -5.02 -9.53 -3.64
C GLY A 119 -6.33 -8.75 -3.52
N TRP A 120 -7.37 -9.35 -2.94
CA TRP A 120 -8.65 -8.66 -2.75
C TRP A 120 -8.58 -7.50 -1.73
N ILE A 121 -7.88 -7.68 -0.60
CA ILE A 121 -7.70 -6.61 0.39
C ILE A 121 -6.94 -5.43 -0.22
N THR A 122 -5.85 -5.71 -0.95
CA THR A 122 -4.97 -4.67 -1.49
C THR A 122 -5.50 -4.02 -2.76
N MET A 123 -6.09 -4.79 -3.67
CA MET A 123 -6.55 -4.27 -4.96
C MET A 123 -8.03 -3.86 -4.92
N GLY A 124 -8.87 -4.60 -4.21
CA GLY A 124 -10.27 -4.24 -4.01
C GLY A 124 -10.42 -3.16 -2.95
N LEU A 125 -10.16 -3.52 -1.69
CA LEU A 125 -10.53 -2.75 -0.50
C LEU A 125 -9.70 -1.45 -0.36
N VAL A 126 -8.37 -1.56 -0.44
CA VAL A 126 -7.47 -0.39 -0.45
C VAL A 126 -7.67 0.45 -1.72
N GLY A 127 -7.94 -0.17 -2.87
CA GLY A 127 -8.30 0.52 -4.11
C GLY A 127 -9.48 1.50 -3.91
N GLY A 128 -10.54 1.06 -3.22
CA GLY A 128 -11.72 1.88 -2.92
C GLY A 128 -11.45 3.11 -2.03
N ILE A 129 -10.44 3.08 -1.16
CA ILE A 129 -10.07 4.18 -0.24
C ILE A 129 -8.99 5.09 -0.86
N THR A 130 -8.28 4.60 -1.88
CA THR A 130 -7.16 5.29 -2.52
C THR A 130 -7.60 6.65 -3.09
N MET A 131 -8.71 6.68 -3.84
CA MET A 131 -9.14 7.93 -4.49
C MET A 131 -9.58 9.04 -3.52
N PRO A 132 -10.42 8.77 -2.49
CA PRO A 132 -10.70 9.76 -1.44
C PRO A 132 -9.42 10.34 -0.81
N THR A 133 -8.42 9.49 -0.57
CA THR A 133 -7.14 9.87 0.05
C THR A 133 -6.28 10.74 -0.86
N VAL A 134 -6.32 10.51 -2.17
CA VAL A 134 -5.64 11.35 -3.16
C VAL A 134 -6.39 12.66 -3.35
N LEU A 135 -7.69 12.63 -3.65
CA LEU A 135 -8.45 13.83 -4.00
C LEU A 135 -8.45 14.91 -2.92
N ARG A 136 -8.35 14.53 -1.63
CA ARG A 136 -8.24 15.50 -0.52
C ARG A 136 -7.05 16.46 -0.62
N LEU A 137 -5.97 16.05 -1.29
CA LEU A 137 -4.78 16.87 -1.48
C LEU A 137 -4.78 17.59 -2.83
N TYR A 138 -5.39 17.00 -3.86
CA TYR A 138 -5.26 17.50 -5.23
C TYR A 138 -6.46 18.31 -5.73
N TRP A 139 -7.62 18.28 -5.05
CA TRP A 139 -8.83 18.97 -5.50
C TRP A 139 -9.41 19.90 -4.44
N TRP A 140 -9.33 21.21 -4.71
CA TRP A 140 -9.76 22.27 -3.78
C TRP A 140 -11.22 22.18 -3.29
N ARG A 141 -12.10 21.60 -4.11
CA ARG A 141 -13.54 21.52 -3.81
C ARG A 141 -13.90 20.28 -3.00
N PHE A 142 -12.98 19.32 -2.92
CA PHE A 142 -13.19 18.06 -2.21
C PHE A 142 -13.36 18.32 -0.72
N ASN A 143 -14.37 17.68 -0.13
CA ASN A 143 -14.79 17.94 1.25
C ASN A 143 -15.05 16.62 2.00
N ALA A 144 -15.38 16.72 3.30
CA ALA A 144 -15.63 15.58 4.16
C ALA A 144 -16.76 14.66 3.66
N GLY A 145 -17.80 15.22 3.03
CA GLY A 145 -18.88 14.44 2.41
C GLY A 145 -18.41 13.64 1.20
N GLY A 146 -17.61 14.26 0.32
CA GLY A 146 -16.95 13.57 -0.78
C GLY A 146 -16.07 12.42 -0.30
N PHE A 147 -15.31 12.63 0.78
CA PHE A 147 -14.47 11.60 1.38
C PHE A 147 -15.32 10.45 1.93
N ALA A 148 -16.32 10.73 2.77
CA ALA A 148 -17.16 9.72 3.41
C ALA A 148 -17.96 8.89 2.38
N VAL A 149 -18.62 9.56 1.43
CA VAL A 149 -19.42 8.90 0.40
C VAL A 149 -18.54 8.12 -0.57
N GLY A 150 -17.40 8.68 -0.98
CA GLY A 150 -16.43 8.01 -1.85
C GLY A 150 -15.85 6.74 -1.20
N THR A 151 -15.44 6.82 0.07
CA THR A 151 -14.95 5.66 0.84
C THR A 151 -16.04 4.61 1.01
N LEU A 152 -17.27 4.99 1.35
CA LEU A 152 -18.38 4.05 1.50
C LEU A 152 -18.71 3.34 0.19
N ILE A 153 -18.82 4.08 -0.91
CA ILE A 153 -19.11 3.53 -2.24
C ILE A 153 -17.96 2.64 -2.71
N GLY A 154 -16.71 3.02 -2.50
CA GLY A 154 -15.54 2.20 -2.82
C GLY A 154 -15.51 0.88 -2.02
N LEU A 155 -15.84 0.92 -0.73
CA LEU A 155 -15.92 -0.26 0.13
C LEU A 155 -17.04 -1.20 -0.31
N VAL A 156 -18.23 -0.65 -0.55
CA VAL A 156 -19.39 -1.43 -1.04
C VAL A 156 -19.08 -2.03 -2.41
N ALA A 157 -18.43 -1.29 -3.31
CA ALA A 157 -18.00 -1.82 -4.61
C ALA A 157 -17.04 -3.00 -4.46
N ALA A 158 -16.05 -2.93 -3.57
CA ALA A 158 -15.14 -4.04 -3.30
C ALA A 158 -15.87 -5.29 -2.78
N LEU A 159 -16.87 -5.12 -1.89
CA LEU A 159 -17.71 -6.21 -1.40
C LEU A 159 -18.60 -6.79 -2.50
N VAL A 160 -19.29 -5.94 -3.27
CA VAL A 160 -20.15 -6.36 -4.39
C VAL A 160 -19.34 -7.13 -5.42
N GLN A 161 -18.15 -6.65 -5.76
CA GLN A 161 -17.23 -7.36 -6.66
C GLN A 161 -16.86 -8.73 -6.10
N ARG A 162 -16.57 -8.85 -4.80
CA ARG A 162 -16.24 -10.13 -4.17
C ARG A 162 -17.37 -11.15 -4.26
N PHE A 163 -18.63 -10.71 -4.13
CA PHE A 163 -19.79 -11.60 -4.20
C PHE A 163 -20.22 -11.94 -5.64
N LEU A 164 -20.20 -10.97 -6.55
CA LEU A 164 -20.71 -11.16 -7.92
C LEU A 164 -19.66 -11.71 -8.88
N ALA A 165 -18.39 -11.36 -8.69
CA ALA A 165 -17.30 -11.71 -9.59
C ALA A 165 -16.02 -12.09 -8.83
N PRO A 166 -16.03 -13.15 -8.00
CA PRO A 166 -14.88 -13.55 -7.19
C PRO A 166 -13.65 -13.92 -8.02
N GLY A 167 -13.82 -14.37 -9.27
CA GLY A 167 -12.72 -14.73 -10.18
C GLY A 167 -12.13 -13.56 -10.99
N MET A 168 -12.53 -12.32 -10.70
CA MET A 168 -12.02 -11.15 -11.43
C MET A 168 -10.51 -10.97 -11.17
N PRO A 169 -9.67 -10.77 -12.21
CA PRO A 169 -8.24 -10.55 -12.01
C PRO A 169 -7.96 -9.32 -11.14
N GLU A 170 -6.96 -9.39 -10.28
CA GLU A 170 -6.62 -8.35 -9.29
C GLU A 170 -6.54 -6.92 -9.86
N TRP A 171 -5.88 -6.75 -11.01
CA TRP A 171 -5.75 -5.44 -11.65
C TRP A 171 -7.10 -4.89 -12.16
N HIS A 172 -8.03 -5.74 -12.57
CA HIS A 172 -9.38 -5.31 -12.91
C HIS A 172 -10.15 -4.91 -11.65
N GLN A 173 -9.99 -5.65 -10.54
CA GLN A 173 -10.60 -5.29 -9.26
C GLN A 173 -10.19 -3.88 -8.84
N LEU A 174 -8.90 -3.55 -8.97
CA LEU A 174 -8.36 -2.22 -8.69
C LEU A 174 -9.00 -1.13 -9.56
N VAL A 175 -9.04 -1.33 -10.87
CA VAL A 175 -9.63 -0.35 -11.79
C VAL A 175 -11.11 -0.15 -11.48
N TYR A 176 -11.84 -1.24 -11.23
CA TYR A 176 -13.26 -1.21 -10.89
C TYR A 176 -13.54 -0.40 -9.62
N THR A 177 -12.82 -0.69 -8.53
CA THR A 177 -13.02 -0.01 -7.24
C THR A 177 -12.56 1.45 -7.28
N ILE A 178 -11.48 1.76 -8.00
CA ILE A 178 -11.03 3.15 -8.20
C ILE A 178 -12.08 3.94 -9.00
N VAL A 179 -12.57 3.41 -10.12
CA VAL A 179 -13.54 4.14 -10.96
C VAL A 179 -14.82 4.42 -10.18
N ILE A 180 -15.37 3.41 -9.51
CA ILE A 180 -16.60 3.56 -8.72
C ILE A 180 -16.38 4.44 -7.49
N GLY A 181 -15.26 4.26 -6.78
CA GLY A 181 -14.88 5.12 -5.65
C GLY A 181 -14.70 6.58 -6.08
N THR A 182 -14.12 6.83 -7.26
CA THR A 182 -13.99 8.18 -7.84
C THR A 182 -15.36 8.78 -8.15
N ALA A 183 -16.26 8.02 -8.77
CA ALA A 183 -17.61 8.47 -9.02
C ALA A 183 -18.32 8.84 -7.71
N GLY A 184 -18.16 7.99 -6.68
CA GLY A 184 -18.67 8.26 -5.33
C GLY A 184 -18.08 9.54 -4.71
N CYS A 185 -16.77 9.75 -4.84
CA CYS A 185 -16.10 10.98 -4.40
C CYS A 185 -16.70 12.23 -5.06
N VAL A 186 -16.89 12.20 -6.38
CA VAL A 186 -17.45 13.32 -7.13
C VAL A 186 -18.89 13.59 -6.70
N ILE A 187 -19.73 12.54 -6.66
CA ILE A 187 -21.13 12.65 -6.22
C ILE A 187 -21.20 13.21 -4.80
N GLY A 188 -20.46 12.62 -3.86
CA GLY A 188 -20.44 13.07 -2.47
C GLY A 188 -19.99 14.53 -2.30
N THR A 189 -19.03 14.97 -3.11
CA THR A 189 -18.50 16.35 -3.06
C THR A 189 -19.55 17.39 -3.45
N TYR A 190 -20.42 17.06 -4.41
CA TYR A 190 -21.48 17.96 -4.88
C TYR A 190 -22.78 17.85 -4.09
N LEU A 191 -23.01 16.73 -3.39
CA LEU A 191 -24.15 16.58 -2.48
C LEU A 191 -24.00 17.37 -1.17
N THR A 192 -22.76 17.63 -0.75
CA THR A 192 -22.47 18.34 0.50
C THR A 192 -21.99 19.77 0.27
N PRO A 193 -22.24 20.67 1.25
CA PRO A 193 -21.75 22.03 1.17
C PRO A 193 -20.21 22.07 1.09
N PRO A 194 -19.65 23.08 0.42
CA PRO A 194 -18.20 23.28 0.41
C PRO A 194 -17.66 23.48 1.83
N THR A 195 -16.43 23.01 2.05
CA THR A 195 -15.67 23.32 3.27
C THR A 195 -15.56 24.84 3.44
N ASP A 196 -15.60 25.30 4.69
CA ASP A 196 -15.42 26.72 4.99
C ASP A 196 -14.13 27.26 4.36
N ARG A 197 -14.26 28.43 3.74
CA ARG A 197 -13.18 29.11 3.05
C ARG A 197 -12.02 29.40 3.99
N GLN A 198 -12.27 29.80 5.23
CA GLN A 198 -11.17 30.10 6.17
C GLN A 198 -10.26 28.90 6.42
N VAL A 199 -10.86 27.72 6.61
CA VAL A 199 -10.12 26.45 6.79
C VAL A 199 -9.34 26.11 5.52
N LEU A 200 -9.94 26.30 4.35
CA LEU A 200 -9.31 26.00 3.07
C LEU A 200 -8.12 26.94 2.77
N GLU A 201 -8.26 28.22 3.09
CA GLU A 201 -7.20 29.21 2.96
C GLU A 201 -6.05 28.94 3.92
N HIS A 202 -6.35 28.58 5.18
CA HIS A 202 -5.34 28.17 6.15
C HIS A 202 -4.60 26.92 5.69
N PHE A 203 -5.33 25.89 5.24
CA PHE A 203 -4.74 24.65 4.72
C PHE A 203 -3.84 24.91 3.51
N TYR A 204 -4.28 25.77 2.58
CA TYR A 204 -3.51 26.09 1.38
C TYR A 204 -2.22 26.87 1.69
N ARG A 205 -2.26 27.80 2.65
CA ARG A 205 -1.07 28.56 3.10
C ARG A 205 -0.04 27.67 3.79
N THR A 206 -0.48 26.73 4.61
CA THR A 206 0.40 25.85 5.40
C THR A 206 0.95 24.70 4.56
N THR A 207 0.08 24.00 3.81
CA THR A 207 0.43 22.74 3.16
C THR A 207 0.94 22.93 1.73
N ARG A 208 0.59 24.05 1.08
CA ARG A 208 0.94 24.37 -0.32
C ARG A 208 0.79 23.18 -1.27
N PRO A 209 -0.38 22.50 -1.26
CA PRO A 209 -0.56 21.26 -2.00
C PRO A 209 -0.51 21.49 -3.51
N PHE A 210 0.04 20.50 -4.22
CA PHE A 210 -0.04 20.43 -5.67
C PHE A 210 -1.45 20.00 -6.13
N GLY A 211 -1.92 20.52 -7.28
CA GLY A 211 -3.17 20.08 -7.92
C GLY A 211 -4.07 21.21 -8.45
N LEU A 212 -5.38 20.98 -8.43
CA LEU A 212 -6.42 21.87 -8.95
C LEU A 212 -6.73 23.05 -8.01
N TRP A 213 -5.71 23.72 -7.46
CA TRP A 213 -5.88 24.78 -6.44
C TRP A 213 -5.95 26.20 -7.00
N LYS A 214 -6.19 26.35 -8.31
CA LYS A 214 -6.23 27.65 -9.01
C LYS A 214 -7.05 28.75 -8.30
N PRO A 215 -8.24 28.48 -7.72
CA PRO A 215 -9.04 29.54 -7.08
C PRO A 215 -8.40 30.18 -5.85
N LEU A 216 -7.48 29.48 -5.18
CA LEU A 216 -6.82 29.95 -3.95
C LEU A 216 -5.40 30.44 -4.21
N PHE A 217 -4.89 30.28 -5.42
CA PHE A 217 -3.52 30.65 -5.79
C PHE A 217 -3.23 32.14 -5.55
N SER A 218 -4.22 33.00 -5.78
CA SER A 218 -4.09 34.45 -5.63
C SER A 218 -4.00 34.94 -4.19
N ILE A 219 -4.23 34.08 -3.19
CA ILE A 219 -4.18 34.44 -1.77
C ILE A 219 -2.73 34.58 -1.27
N LEU A 220 -1.78 33.95 -1.95
CA LEU A 220 -0.38 33.96 -1.58
C LEU A 220 0.33 35.22 -2.09
N PRO A 221 1.35 35.73 -1.39
CA PRO A 221 2.21 36.79 -1.90
C PRO A 221 2.86 36.40 -3.24
N VAL A 222 3.13 37.38 -4.11
CA VAL A 222 3.71 37.14 -5.45
C VAL A 222 5.03 36.35 -5.38
N ASN A 223 5.86 36.62 -4.37
CA ASN A 223 7.13 35.91 -4.17
C ASN A 223 6.91 34.42 -3.86
N GLU A 224 5.91 34.09 -3.04
CA GLU A 224 5.57 32.70 -2.70
C GLU A 224 4.92 31.98 -3.88
N GLN A 225 4.10 32.68 -4.66
CA GLN A 225 3.53 32.12 -5.90
C GLN A 225 4.61 31.71 -6.90
N GLN A 226 5.65 32.52 -7.06
CA GLN A 226 6.78 32.22 -7.95
C GLN A 226 7.61 31.05 -7.43
N ALA A 227 7.92 31.04 -6.12
CA ALA A 227 8.63 29.94 -5.48
C ALA A 227 7.87 28.60 -5.63
N MET A 228 6.57 28.60 -5.35
CA MET A 228 5.71 27.42 -5.52
C MET A 228 5.67 26.93 -6.98
N ARG A 229 5.54 27.83 -7.96
CA ARG A 229 5.55 27.44 -9.38
C ARG A 229 6.88 26.83 -9.81
N TYR A 230 7.97 27.35 -9.26
CA TYR A 230 9.31 26.81 -9.52
C TYR A 230 9.42 25.40 -8.94
N GLU A 231 9.09 25.22 -7.65
CA GLU A 231 9.10 23.93 -6.96
C GLU A 231 8.24 22.88 -7.67
N HIS A 232 6.95 23.19 -7.89
CA HIS A 232 6.00 22.29 -8.57
C HIS A 232 6.47 21.87 -9.97
N ARG A 233 7.16 22.74 -10.71
CA ARG A 233 7.68 22.41 -12.04
C ARG A 233 8.78 21.34 -11.96
N TYR A 234 9.70 21.48 -11.00
CA TYR A 234 10.79 20.54 -10.82
C TYR A 234 10.30 19.22 -10.23
N ASP A 235 9.34 19.26 -9.30
CA ASP A 235 8.71 18.05 -8.77
C ASP A 235 7.99 17.25 -9.87
N LEU A 236 7.28 17.93 -10.78
CA LEU A 236 6.64 17.27 -11.91
C LEU A 236 7.63 16.60 -12.87
N ILE A 237 8.80 17.21 -13.08
CA ILE A 237 9.87 16.62 -13.91
C ILE A 237 10.54 15.46 -13.18
N ALA A 238 10.73 15.58 -11.86
CA ALA A 238 11.36 14.57 -11.04
C ALA A 238 10.46 13.33 -10.85
N LEU A 239 9.13 13.48 -10.85
CA LEU A 239 8.19 12.40 -10.59
C LEU A 239 8.40 11.12 -11.45
N PRO A 240 8.43 11.18 -12.80
CA PRO A 240 8.68 9.98 -13.61
C PRO A 240 10.08 9.39 -13.39
N ILE A 241 11.08 10.23 -13.12
CA ILE A 241 12.46 9.81 -12.82
C ILE A 241 12.49 9.09 -11.47
N GLY A 242 11.81 9.63 -10.46
CA GLY A 242 11.69 9.05 -9.12
C GLY A 242 10.93 7.73 -9.13
N LEU A 243 9.87 7.61 -9.92
CA LEU A 243 9.17 6.33 -10.12
C LEU A 243 10.10 5.28 -10.74
N CYS A 244 10.80 5.61 -11.82
CA CYS A 244 11.77 4.72 -12.45
C CYS A 244 12.91 4.34 -11.49
N TRP A 245 13.41 5.32 -10.74
CA TRP A 245 14.41 5.13 -9.69
C TRP A 245 13.93 4.13 -8.62
N GLN A 246 12.69 4.26 -8.16
CA GLN A 246 12.13 3.37 -7.15
C GLN A 246 11.94 1.94 -7.66
N PHE A 247 11.47 1.77 -8.90
CA PHE A 247 11.36 0.43 -9.52
C PHE A 247 12.74 -0.22 -9.69
N THR A 248 13.73 0.52 -10.19
CA THR A 248 15.09 -0.02 -10.39
C THR A 248 15.78 -0.33 -9.07
N LEU A 249 15.58 0.49 -8.03
CA LEU A 249 16.08 0.23 -6.67
C LEU A 249 15.55 -1.10 -6.10
N LEU A 250 14.28 -1.44 -6.36
CA LEU A 250 13.67 -2.69 -5.89
C LEU A 250 14.06 -3.90 -6.74
N MET A 251 14.19 -3.72 -8.07
CA MET A 251 14.51 -4.82 -8.98
C MET A 251 15.98 -5.24 -8.95
N LEU A 252 16.90 -4.29 -8.75
CA LEU A 252 18.34 -4.55 -8.82
C LEU A 252 18.81 -5.63 -7.83
N PRO A 253 18.47 -5.59 -6.53
CA PRO A 253 18.84 -6.66 -5.59
C PRO A 253 18.26 -8.02 -5.99
N MET A 254 17.01 -8.05 -6.48
CA MET A 254 16.35 -9.28 -6.91
C MET A 254 17.08 -9.92 -8.09
N GLN A 255 17.46 -9.15 -9.10
CA GLN A 255 18.19 -9.65 -10.27
C GLN A 255 19.58 -10.17 -9.92
N LEU A 256 20.28 -9.49 -9.01
CA LEU A 256 21.56 -9.96 -8.48
C LEU A 256 21.42 -11.30 -7.76
N VAL A 257 20.37 -11.48 -6.95
CA VAL A 257 20.09 -12.73 -6.24
C VAL A 257 19.74 -13.88 -7.19
N ILE A 258 19.03 -13.60 -8.28
CA ILE A 258 18.69 -14.60 -9.31
C ILE A 258 19.88 -14.91 -10.23
N HIS A 259 21.03 -14.24 -10.04
CA HIS A 259 22.24 -14.34 -10.87
C HIS A 259 22.03 -13.89 -12.33
N GLU A 260 21.02 -13.05 -12.59
CA GLU A 260 20.75 -12.44 -13.90
C GLU A 260 21.60 -11.18 -14.08
N PHE A 261 22.93 -11.37 -14.18
CA PHE A 261 23.91 -10.27 -14.17
C PHE A 261 23.76 -9.27 -15.32
N GLN A 262 23.31 -9.72 -16.50
CA GLN A 262 23.08 -8.82 -17.64
C GLN A 262 21.92 -7.86 -17.35
N ALA A 263 20.79 -8.38 -16.86
CA ALA A 263 19.66 -7.56 -16.48
C ALA A 263 20.00 -6.64 -15.29
N ALA A 264 20.79 -7.14 -14.33
CA ALA A 264 21.27 -6.35 -13.21
C ALA A 264 22.18 -5.20 -13.65
N ALA A 265 23.07 -5.42 -14.62
CA ALA A 265 23.93 -4.36 -15.17
C ALA A 265 23.11 -3.25 -15.85
N VAL A 266 22.12 -3.61 -16.66
CA VAL A 266 21.21 -2.64 -17.31
C VAL A 266 20.40 -1.87 -16.26
N THR A 267 19.79 -2.58 -15.31
CA THR A 267 19.00 -1.97 -14.22
C THR A 267 19.85 -1.07 -13.34
N GLY A 268 21.10 -1.47 -13.06
CA GLY A 268 22.08 -0.65 -12.33
C GLY A 268 22.46 0.62 -13.08
N ALA A 269 22.66 0.54 -14.40
CA ALA A 269 22.90 1.74 -15.22
C ALA A 269 21.70 2.69 -15.20
N VAL A 270 20.48 2.18 -15.36
CA VAL A 270 19.25 2.98 -15.26
C VAL A 270 19.09 3.58 -13.86
N PHE A 271 19.38 2.82 -12.81
CA PHE A 271 19.35 3.31 -11.43
C PHE A 271 20.31 4.48 -11.20
N LEU A 272 21.55 4.39 -11.70
CA LEU A 272 22.53 5.48 -11.60
C LEU A 272 22.08 6.72 -12.38
N LEU A 273 21.57 6.53 -13.60
CA LEU A 273 21.02 7.63 -14.41
C LEU A 273 19.84 8.32 -13.70
N CYS A 274 18.91 7.54 -13.13
CA CYS A 274 17.79 8.10 -12.39
C CYS A 274 18.24 8.76 -11.08
N SER A 275 19.27 8.22 -10.41
CA SER A 275 19.86 8.83 -9.21
C SER A 275 20.48 10.20 -9.54
N MET A 276 21.20 10.29 -10.66
CA MET A 276 21.70 11.58 -11.17
C MET A 276 20.56 12.53 -11.52
N GLY A 277 19.51 12.03 -12.19
CA GLY A 277 18.31 12.80 -12.50
C GLY A 277 17.64 13.37 -11.24
N MET A 278 17.42 12.54 -10.22
CA MET A 278 16.87 12.97 -8.92
C MET A 278 17.77 14.01 -8.25
N TYR A 279 19.10 13.85 -8.33
CA TYR A 279 20.02 14.84 -7.77
C TYR A 279 19.88 16.21 -8.45
N PHE A 280 19.82 16.27 -9.78
CA PHE A 280 19.77 17.53 -10.51
C PHE A 280 18.39 18.19 -10.52
N PHE A 281 17.33 17.40 -10.69
CA PHE A 281 15.97 17.92 -10.85
C PHE A 281 15.26 18.13 -9.51
N TRP A 282 15.58 17.34 -8.49
CA TRP A 282 14.93 17.45 -7.18
C TRP A 282 15.88 17.98 -6.11
N TYR A 283 16.94 17.23 -5.76
CA TYR A 283 17.78 17.55 -4.60
C TYR A 283 18.44 18.94 -4.67
N LYS A 284 19.06 19.29 -5.81
CA LYS A 284 19.71 20.60 -6.00
C LYS A 284 18.72 21.77 -6.04
N LYS A 285 17.43 21.48 -6.22
CA LYS A 285 16.36 22.47 -6.40
C LYS A 285 15.52 22.67 -5.15
N LEU A 286 15.78 21.88 -4.11
CA LEU A 286 15.16 22.04 -2.80
C LEU A 286 15.51 23.42 -2.22
N PRO A 287 14.57 24.08 -1.53
CA PRO A 287 14.87 25.27 -0.76
C PRO A 287 16.01 24.95 0.24
N PRO A 288 16.96 25.88 0.47
CA PRO A 288 17.90 25.73 1.57
C PRO A 288 17.10 25.51 2.85
N ALA A 289 17.53 24.56 3.68
CA ALA A 289 16.91 24.33 4.99
C ALA A 289 16.87 25.68 5.72
N THR A 290 15.68 26.22 5.88
CA THR A 290 15.48 27.43 6.67
C THR A 290 15.99 27.11 8.06
N ALA A 291 17.04 27.80 8.50
CA ALA A 291 17.43 27.82 9.91
C ALA A 291 16.24 28.41 10.69
N GLY A 292 15.37 27.52 11.16
CA GLY A 292 14.27 27.81 12.06
C GLY A 292 14.63 27.32 13.44
#